data_AF-A0A266N4K2-F1
#
_entry.id   AF-A0A266N4K2-F1
#
_cell.length_a   1.000
_cell.length_b   1.000
_cell.length_c   1.000
_cell.angle_alpha   90.00
_cell.angle_beta   90.00
_cell.angle_gamma   90.00
#
_symmetry.space_group_name_H-M   'P 1'
#
loop_
_entity.id
_entity.type
_entity.pdbx_description
1 polymer ?
#
loop_
_entity_poly.entity_id
_entity_poly.type
_entity_poly.pdbx_seq_one_letter_code
_entity_poly.pdbx_strand_id
1 'polypeptide(L)'
;MSASEIEVPASSHLAISWHSIDWETGHRQVRGLQVRIAKAAKNQQWRQVKTLQRMLVRSFAAKVLAVKRVTENRGRRTPGVDGETWSTPESKWKAVFRLERRGYM
;
A
#
# COMPACT_ATOMS: atom_id res chain seq x y z
N MET A 1 5.28 -3.14 29.04
CA MET A 1 5.13 -2.34 27.80
C MET A 1 4.62 -3.28 26.72
N SER A 2 3.31 -3.35 26.53
CA SER A 2 2.67 -4.33 25.67
C SER A 2 3.03 -4.05 24.20
N ALA A 3 3.78 -4.96 23.58
CA ALA A 3 3.91 -4.99 22.14
C ALA A 3 2.51 -5.27 21.58
N SER A 4 1.86 -4.24 21.05
CA SER A 4 0.63 -4.41 20.27
C SER A 4 0.95 -5.37 19.13
N GLU A 5 0.46 -6.60 19.18
CA GLU A 5 0.50 -7.54 18.07
C GLU A 5 -0.22 -6.87 16.89
N ILE A 6 0.55 -6.49 15.88
CA ILE A 6 -0.01 -5.95 14.66
C ILE A 6 -0.60 -7.16 13.93
N GLU A 7 -1.92 -7.36 14.02
CA GLU A 7 -2.59 -8.41 13.27
C GLU A 7 -2.35 -8.21 11.77
N VAL A 8 -1.59 -9.13 11.17
CA VAL A 8 -1.21 -9.04 9.76
C VAL A 8 -2.33 -9.69 8.92
N PRO A 9 -2.97 -8.98 7.98
CA PRO A 9 -4.01 -9.53 7.13
C PRO A 9 -3.47 -10.66 6.25
N ALA A 10 -4.27 -11.69 5.98
CA ALA A 10 -3.90 -12.83 5.13
C ALA A 10 -3.36 -12.42 3.73
N SER A 11 -3.74 -11.24 3.23
CA SER A 11 -3.24 -10.68 1.97
C SER A 11 -1.77 -10.23 2.01
N SER A 12 -1.11 -10.24 3.18
CA SER A 12 0.30 -9.87 3.31
C SER A 12 1.27 -10.90 2.75
N HIS A 13 0.79 -12.12 2.50
CA HIS A 13 1.55 -13.29 2.03
C HIS A 13 3.01 -13.30 2.53
N LEU A 14 3.25 -13.98 3.65
CA LEU A 14 4.58 -14.30 4.20
C LEU A 14 5.39 -13.12 4.77
N ALA A 15 4.99 -11.86 4.54
CA ALA A 15 5.68 -10.71 5.11
C ALA A 15 5.30 -10.52 6.60
N ILE A 16 6.30 -10.66 7.48
CA ILE A 16 6.15 -10.49 8.94
C ILE A 16 6.73 -9.13 9.40
N SER A 17 7.63 -8.53 8.61
CA SER A 17 8.26 -7.24 8.91
C SER A 17 8.60 -6.45 7.63
N TRP A 18 8.99 -5.18 7.79
CA TRP A 18 9.38 -4.30 6.67
C TRP A 18 10.49 -4.87 5.77
N HIS A 19 11.47 -5.56 6.36
CA HIS A 19 12.60 -6.11 5.62
C HIS A 19 12.29 -7.46 4.96
N SER A 20 11.25 -8.18 5.42
CA SER A 20 10.85 -9.47 4.83
C SER A 20 9.88 -9.31 3.65
N ILE A 21 9.64 -8.09 3.18
CA ILE A 21 8.72 -7.81 2.10
C ILE A 21 9.35 -8.23 0.77
N ASP A 22 8.65 -9.09 0.02
CA ASP A 22 8.98 -9.36 -1.38
C ASP A 22 8.50 -8.19 -2.25
N TRP A 23 9.43 -7.26 -2.49
CA TRP A 23 9.20 -6.07 -3.30
C TRP A 23 8.88 -6.41 -4.76
N GLU A 24 9.52 -7.44 -5.33
CA GLU A 24 9.36 -7.77 -6.75
C GLU A 24 7.94 -8.29 -7.01
N THR A 25 7.48 -9.25 -6.19
CA THR A 25 6.13 -9.78 -6.29
C THR A 25 5.10 -8.68 -6.05
N GLY A 26 5.32 -7.80 -5.08
CA GLY A 26 4.44 -6.65 -4.82
C GLY A 26 4.33 -5.72 -6.04
N HIS A 27 5.45 -5.38 -6.67
CA HIS A 27 5.46 -4.56 -7.90
C HIS A 27 4.72 -5.25 -9.05
N ARG A 28 4.92 -6.56 -9.24
CA ARG A 28 4.27 -7.33 -10.30
C ARG A 28 2.75 -7.37 -10.12
N GLN A 29 2.26 -7.59 -8.89
CA GLN A 29 0.84 -7.58 -8.57
C GLN A 29 0.19 -6.22 -8.85
N VAL A 30 0.82 -5.13 -8.38
CA VAL A 30 0.32 -3.77 -8.58
C VAL A 30 0.29 -3.40 -10.07
N ARG A 31 1.36 -3.71 -10.82
CA ARG A 31 1.42 -3.50 -12.27
C ARG A 31 0.30 -4.26 -12.99
N GLY A 32 0.06 -5.51 -12.62
CA GLY A 32 -1.03 -6.31 -13.20
C GLY A 32 -2.41 -5.67 -13.01
N LEU A 33 -2.70 -5.15 -11.81
CA LEU A 33 -3.95 -4.44 -11.54
C LEU A 33 -4.05 -3.13 -12.35
N GLN A 34 -2.97 -2.35 -12.42
CA GLN A 34 -2.94 -1.11 -13.21
C GLN A 34 -3.19 -1.36 -14.71
N VAL A 35 -2.60 -2.41 -15.29
CA VAL A 35 -2.84 -2.81 -16.68
C VAL A 35 -4.30 -3.21 -16.89
N ARG A 36 -4.88 -3.97 -15.97
CA ARG A 36 -6.31 -4.35 -16.04
C ARG A 36 -7.24 -3.14 -15.95
N ILE A 37 -6.90 -2.16 -15.11
CA ILE A 37 -7.64 -0.89 -15.02
C ILE A 37 -7.58 -0.15 -16.36
N ALA A 38 -6.38 0.01 -16.93
CA ALA A 38 -6.21 0.69 -18.22
C ALA A 38 -6.97 -0.01 -19.35
N LYS A 39 -6.93 -1.35 -19.40
CA LYS A 39 -7.69 -2.15 -20.38
C LYS A 39 -9.21 -1.98 -20.22
N ALA A 40 -9.72 -2.05 -18.99
CA ALA A 40 -11.15 -1.85 -18.71
C ALA A 40 -11.60 -0.41 -19.04
N ALA A 41 -10.78 0.59 -18.74
CA ALA A 41 -11.05 1.99 -19.09
C ALA A 41 -11.09 2.20 -20.61
N LYS A 42 -10.14 1.62 -21.36
CA LYS A 42 -10.12 1.65 -22.83
C LYS A 42 -11.40 1.05 -23.43
N ASN A 43 -11.94 0.00 -22.81
CA ASN A 43 -13.19 -0.65 -23.21
C ASN A 43 -14.44 0.00 -22.62
N GLN A 44 -14.33 1.15 -21.94
CA GLN A 44 -15.44 1.86 -21.29
C GLN A 44 -16.20 1.04 -20.23
N GLN A 45 -15.55 0.04 -19.64
CA GLN A 45 -16.10 -0.85 -18.62
C GLN A 45 -15.99 -0.21 -17.21
N TRP A 46 -16.70 0.89 -16.98
CA TRP A 46 -16.55 1.72 -15.78
C TRP A 46 -16.85 1.00 -14.46
N ARG A 47 -17.82 0.07 -14.45
CA ARG A 47 -18.09 -0.76 -13.26
C ARG A 47 -16.88 -1.61 -12.90
N GLN A 48 -16.21 -2.19 -13.89
CA GLN A 48 -15.00 -2.99 -13.69
C GLN A 48 -13.81 -2.13 -13.24
N VAL A 49 -13.66 -0.93 -13.81
CA VAL A 49 -12.65 0.04 -13.38
C VAL A 49 -12.79 0.34 -11.88
N LYS A 50 -13.99 0.67 -11.40
CA LYS A 50 -14.25 0.95 -9.99
C LYS A 50 -13.91 -0.23 -9.08
N THR A 51 -14.27 -1.45 -9.49
CA THR A 51 -13.94 -2.68 -8.76
C THR A 51 -12.43 -2.91 -8.68
N LEU A 52 -11.71 -2.76 -9.80
CA LEU A 52 -10.26 -2.96 -9.85
C LEU A 52 -9.50 -1.87 -9.07
N GLN A 53 -9.94 -0.61 -9.13
CA GLN A 53 -9.40 0.46 -8.30
C GLN A 53 -9.60 0.17 -6.81
N ARG A 54 -10.79 -0.30 -6.42
CA ARG A 54 -11.07 -0.70 -5.03
C ARG A 54 -10.16 -1.85 -4.59
N MET A 55 -9.93 -2.83 -5.45
CA MET A 55 -8.99 -3.93 -5.18
C MET A 55 -7.56 -3.41 -5.02
N LEU A 56 -7.11 -2.51 -5.89
CA LEU A 56 -5.78 -1.92 -5.84
C LEU A 56 -5.54 -1.15 -4.54
N VAL A 57 -6.44 -0.23 -4.16
CA VAL A 57 -6.26 0.61 -2.95
C VAL A 57 -6.32 -0.23 -1.66
N ARG A 58 -7.02 -1.38 -1.68
CA ARG A 58 -7.10 -2.29 -0.53
C ARG A 58 -5.96 -3.30 -0.49
N SER A 59 -5.20 -3.48 -1.57
CA SER A 59 -4.12 -4.46 -1.65
C SER A 59 -2.97 -4.10 -0.69
N PHE A 60 -2.52 -5.09 0.07
CA PHE A 60 -1.33 -4.96 0.92
C PHE A 60 -0.10 -4.51 0.11
N ALA A 61 0.14 -5.14 -1.04
CA ALA A 61 1.25 -4.78 -1.93
C ALA A 61 1.21 -3.31 -2.35
N ALA A 62 0.03 -2.77 -2.67
CA ALA A 62 -0.11 -1.36 -3.03
C ALA A 62 0.19 -0.42 -1.86
N LYS A 63 -0.30 -0.74 -0.66
CA LYS A 63 -0.05 0.05 0.56
C LYS A 63 1.44 0.07 0.93
N VAL A 64 2.08 -1.09 0.93
CA VAL A 64 3.51 -1.24 1.20
C VAL A 64 4.36 -0.42 0.22
N LEU A 65 4.06 -0.50 -1.07
CA LEU A 65 4.78 0.28 -2.08
C LEU A 65 4.55 1.79 -1.93
N ALA A 66 3.35 2.21 -1.51
CA ALA A 66 3.06 3.60 -1.20
C ALA A 66 3.91 4.11 -0.02
N VAL A 67 3.98 3.35 1.08
CA VAL A 67 4.84 3.68 2.23
C VAL A 67 6.31 3.75 1.82
N LYS A 68 6.78 2.79 1.00
CA LYS A 68 8.17 2.79 0.52
C LYS A 68 8.47 4.07 -0.26
N ARG A 69 7.59 4.42 -1.20
CA ARG A 69 7.74 5.63 -2.01
C ARG A 69 7.79 6.92 -1.18
N VAL A 70 6.95 7.05 -0.16
CA VAL A 70 6.90 8.25 0.70
C VAL A 70 8.14 8.33 1.61
N THR A 71 8.62 7.19 2.10
CA THR A 71 9.70 7.14 3.09
C THR A 71 11.10 7.08 2.50
N GLU A 72 11.23 6.79 1.22
CA GLU A 72 12.51 6.74 0.50
C GLU A 72 12.69 7.94 -0.45
N ASN A 73 11.72 8.85 -0.54
CA ASN A 73 11.86 10.06 -1.35
C ASN A 73 12.85 11.06 -0.73
N ARG A 74 13.32 12.03 -1.54
CA ARG A 74 14.23 13.10 -1.09
C ARG A 74 13.61 13.98 0.01
N GLY A 75 12.28 14.12 0.04
CA GLY A 75 11.52 14.93 0.99
C GLY A 75 11.16 14.23 2.31
N ARG A 76 11.61 12.99 2.55
CA ARG A 76 11.16 12.10 3.65
C ARG A 76 11.32 12.65 5.07
N ARG A 77 12.13 13.71 5.22
CA ARG A 77 12.37 14.41 6.49
C ARG A 77 11.31 15.48 6.78
N THR A 78 10.47 15.80 5.80
CA THR A 78 9.38 16.78 5.94
C THR A 78 8.10 16.01 6.22
N PRO A 79 7.41 16.29 7.34
CA PRO A 79 6.10 15.70 7.61
C PRO A 79 5.12 16.01 6.47
N GLY A 80 4.34 15.01 6.07
CA GLY A 80 3.24 15.21 5.13
C GLY A 80 2.06 15.93 5.80
N VAL A 81 0.90 15.93 5.14
CA VAL A 81 -0.35 16.49 5.69
C VAL A 81 -0.71 15.85 7.04
N ASP A 82 -0.37 14.58 7.24
CA ASP A 82 -0.62 13.85 8.47
C ASP A 82 0.36 14.21 9.62
N GLY A 83 1.35 15.09 9.37
CA GLY A 83 2.31 15.54 10.40
C GLY A 83 3.31 14.47 10.87
N GLU A 84 3.27 13.27 10.32
CA GLU A 84 4.16 12.15 10.69
C GLU A 84 5.32 11.96 9.69
N THR A 85 6.48 11.54 10.21
CA THR A 85 7.60 10.99 9.43
C THR A 85 7.89 9.56 9.85
N TRP A 86 7.94 8.60 8.92
CA TRP A 86 8.21 7.19 9.22
C TRP A 86 9.69 6.85 8.95
N SER A 87 10.54 7.13 9.93
CA SER A 87 11.99 6.99 9.81
C SER A 87 12.51 5.58 10.11
N THR A 88 11.80 4.78 10.93
CA THR A 88 12.21 3.42 11.31
C THR A 88 11.44 2.33 10.57
N PRO A 89 12.02 1.15 10.31
CA PRO A 89 11.33 0.02 9.69
C PRO A 89 10.01 -0.34 10.38
N GLU A 90 9.94 -0.27 11.71
CA GLU A 90 8.74 -0.56 12.50
C GLU A 90 7.66 0.52 12.30
N SER A 91 8.06 1.79 12.23
CA SER A 91 7.14 2.89 11.94
C SER A 91 6.54 2.76 10.53
N LYS A 92 7.37 2.37 9.55
CA LYS A 92 6.93 2.06 8.19
C LYS A 92 5.97 0.89 8.15
N TRP A 93 6.30 -0.19 8.87
CA TRP A 93 5.42 -1.37 8.97
C TRP A 93 4.06 -1.02 9.56
N LYS A 94 4.03 -0.27 10.68
CA LYS A 94 2.78 0.23 11.27
C LYS A 94 1.99 1.13 10.32
N ALA A 95 2.68 1.99 9.57
CA ALA A 95 2.05 2.90 8.61
C ALA A 95 1.28 2.16 7.50
N VAL A 96 1.75 0.99 7.06
CA VAL A 96 1.06 0.14 6.07
C VAL A 96 -0.34 -0.22 6.54
N PHE A 97 -0.52 -0.54 7.82
CA PHE A 97 -1.82 -0.90 8.39
C PHE A 97 -2.67 0.32 8.71
N ARG A 98 -2.05 1.45 9.09
CA ARG A 98 -2.74 2.73 9.27
C ARG A 98 -3.27 3.34 7.98
N LEU A 99 -2.71 2.98 6.83
CA LEU A 99 -3.19 3.39 5.51
C LEU A 99 -4.57 2.75 5.24
N GLU A 100 -5.59 3.40 5.79
CA GLU A 100 -6.99 3.09 5.58
C GLU A 100 -7.63 4.11 4.65
N ARG A 101 -8.65 3.66 3.91
CA ARG A 101 -9.40 4.56 3.03
C ARG A 101 -10.30 5.44 3.90
N ARG A 102 -9.79 6.60 4.34
CA ARG A 102 -10.68 7.69 4.80
C ARG A 102 -11.46 8.18 3.58
N GLY A 103 -12.78 8.13 3.69
CA GLY A 103 -13.69 8.19 2.56
C GLY A 103 -13.58 9.47 1.74
N TYR A 104 -13.30 9.31 0.45
CA TYR A 104 -13.95 10.07 -0.60
C TYR A 104 -14.51 9.03 -1.60
N MET A 105 -15.82 9.03 -1.76
CA MET A 105 -16.57 8.30 -2.80
C MET A 105 -17.01 9.28 -3.86
#